data_AF-A0A2A7NC23-F1
#
_entry.id   AF-A0A2A7NC23-F1
#
_cell.length_a   1.000
_cell.length_b   1.000
_cell.length_c   1.000
_cell.angle_alpha   90.00
_cell.angle_beta   90.00
_cell.angle_gamma   90.00
#
_symmetry.space_group_name_H-M   'P 1'
#
loop_
_entity.id
_entity.type
_entity.pdbx_description
1 polymer ?
#
loop_
_entity_poly.entity_id
_entity_poly.type
_entity_poly.pdbx_seq_one_letter_code
_entity_poly.pdbx_strand_id
1 'polypeptide(L)'
;MTVKTPWAILRCKWNDLDDEPVSDDHIENLFTATGAGTDNMVDFFHTMSHGNLDLSESQVFGWFTLPRPQIDSPAYQDINRKALTQDQLIALAFSTAEANGVALKDFPYRVVLMNTFQGILFGHAGSKVAVCDGGNCWPSLLGQEMGHAYGLDHSRRAGSLADYEDNWDIMSTLSGCYMEPDGPYGLFGPGLNAANMRGRGWLDRSRVLSMDVGEGGSTTRTVQLRPLHARELPGVLAIEIGDYIVEFRDKRQWDSAIPEAAVFVHSFSDNHSYIERNKDGAEQLLAGDSWELVLGPELPSTTVRVDDIDTANRSATLTVTNVPGRKFTVPVGGDLGLPWVDGGGFLGGSAGQRIPVRPGDELVDVVDHLVAFKSVEKLPHGPARVAAQRAAMERLAQYADVQLRRLDESSIRTPAPLAPGRELAAVTVAESAGRRVNGERRVNGETSLAGRTSGRPHRGARTKTNVK
;
A
#
# COMPACT_ATOMS: atom_id res chain seq x y z
N MET A 1 -8.31 -16.12 12.67
CA MET A 1 -7.59 -16.98 13.62
C MET A 1 -6.36 -16.22 14.05
N THR A 2 -6.06 -16.15 15.33
CA THR A 2 -4.84 -15.51 15.83
C THR A 2 -3.61 -16.35 15.47
N VAL A 3 -2.56 -15.69 15.00
CA VAL A 3 -1.28 -16.31 14.61
C VAL A 3 -0.28 -16.09 15.74
N LYS A 4 0.34 -17.18 16.21
CA LYS A 4 1.43 -17.11 17.18
C LYS A 4 2.70 -16.60 16.51
N THR A 5 3.27 -15.55 17.07
CA THR A 5 4.47 -14.88 16.56
C THR A 5 5.41 -14.54 17.73
N PRO A 6 5.91 -15.52 18.49
CA PRO A 6 6.80 -15.24 19.61
C PRO A 6 8.13 -14.65 19.13
N TRP A 7 8.68 -13.75 19.94
CA TRP A 7 9.95 -13.09 19.71
C TRP A 7 11.03 -13.61 20.65
N ALA A 8 12.24 -13.80 20.13
CA ALA A 8 13.44 -13.98 20.95
C ALA A 8 14.12 -12.62 21.14
N ILE A 9 14.25 -12.17 22.39
CA ILE A 9 14.88 -10.90 22.72
C ILE A 9 16.29 -11.22 23.19
N LEU A 10 17.28 -10.92 22.34
CA LEU A 10 18.68 -11.25 22.54
C LEU A 10 19.42 -10.04 23.09
N ARG A 11 19.74 -10.08 24.38
CA ARG A 11 20.57 -9.05 25.00
C ARG A 11 22.03 -9.33 24.68
N CYS A 12 22.72 -8.37 24.11
CA CYS A 12 24.09 -8.54 23.61
C CYS A 12 25.00 -7.44 24.15
N LYS A 13 26.21 -7.81 24.55
CA LYS A 13 27.26 -6.88 24.99
C LYS A 13 28.54 -7.05 24.21
N TRP A 14 29.29 -5.97 24.04
CA TRP A 14 30.60 -6.01 23.41
C TRP A 14 31.64 -6.65 24.34
N ASN A 15 32.69 -7.26 23.80
CA ASN A 15 33.70 -7.93 24.65
C ASN A 15 34.60 -7.00 25.45
N ASP A 16 34.58 -5.71 25.13
CA ASP A 16 35.33 -4.65 25.79
C ASP A 16 34.47 -3.78 26.72
N LEU A 17 33.15 -4.06 26.80
CA LEU A 17 32.19 -3.34 27.63
C LEU A 17 31.19 -4.29 28.29
N ASP A 18 31.32 -4.46 29.59
CA ASP A 18 30.52 -5.40 30.38
C ASP A 18 29.24 -4.82 30.99
N ASP A 19 28.93 -3.55 30.72
CA ASP A 19 27.75 -2.88 31.27
C ASP A 19 26.45 -3.56 30.80
N GLU A 20 25.47 -3.63 31.70
CA GLU A 20 24.13 -4.19 31.49
C GLU A 20 23.11 -3.14 31.92
N PRO A 21 22.90 -2.07 31.12
CA PRO A 21 22.29 -0.83 31.61
C PRO A 21 20.77 -0.92 31.79
N VAL A 22 20.13 -1.96 31.26
CA VAL A 22 18.68 -2.18 31.37
C VAL A 22 18.43 -3.42 32.23
N SER A 23 17.61 -3.27 33.27
CA SER A 23 17.34 -4.36 34.21
C SER A 23 16.54 -5.50 33.55
N ASP A 24 16.74 -6.71 34.06
CA ASP A 24 16.00 -7.90 33.64
C ASP A 24 14.49 -7.67 33.72
N ASP A 25 13.99 -7.20 34.86
CA ASP A 25 12.56 -6.93 35.07
C ASP A 25 12.02 -5.91 34.06
N HIS A 26 12.80 -4.89 33.68
CA HIS A 26 12.35 -3.90 32.70
C HIS A 26 12.18 -4.54 31.32
N ILE A 27 13.18 -5.30 30.85
CA ILE A 27 13.13 -5.94 29.53
C ILE A 27 12.08 -7.07 29.49
N GLU A 28 11.98 -7.87 30.55
CA GLU A 28 10.97 -8.93 30.67
C GLU A 28 9.56 -8.35 30.62
N ASN A 29 9.31 -7.27 31.36
CA ASN A 29 8.00 -6.61 31.33
C ASN A 29 7.73 -5.94 29.97
N LEU A 30 8.73 -5.34 29.33
CA LEU A 30 8.56 -4.66 28.04
C LEU A 30 8.22 -5.63 26.89
N PHE A 31 8.82 -6.82 26.85
CA PHE A 31 8.73 -7.69 25.67
C PHE A 31 7.87 -8.96 25.85
N THR A 32 7.48 -9.32 27.07
CA THR A 32 6.80 -10.60 27.34
C THR A 32 5.43 -10.43 27.96
N ALA A 33 4.69 -11.52 28.09
CA ALA A 33 3.39 -11.54 28.76
C ALA A 33 3.46 -11.11 30.25
N THR A 34 4.65 -11.05 30.86
CA THR A 34 4.84 -10.60 32.25
C THR A 34 4.38 -9.15 32.44
N GLY A 35 4.62 -8.27 31.46
CA GLY A 35 4.13 -6.89 31.47
C GLY A 35 2.85 -6.69 30.68
N ALA A 36 2.03 -7.72 30.45
CA ALA A 36 0.76 -7.51 29.77
C ALA A 36 -0.15 -6.55 30.58
N GLY A 37 -0.80 -5.62 29.88
CA GLY A 37 -1.64 -4.57 30.46
C GLY A 37 -0.87 -3.35 30.97
N THR A 38 0.42 -3.20 30.61
CA THR A 38 1.25 -2.04 30.98
C THR A 38 1.74 -1.24 29.77
N ASP A 39 1.06 -1.33 28.63
CA ASP A 39 1.45 -0.70 27.37
C ASP A 39 2.83 -1.20 26.88
N ASN A 40 3.04 -2.51 27.04
CA ASN A 40 4.26 -3.17 26.58
C ASN A 40 4.15 -3.58 25.10
N MET A 41 5.18 -4.24 24.55
CA MET A 41 5.16 -4.64 23.13
C MET A 41 4.15 -5.76 22.81
N VAL A 42 3.78 -6.58 23.80
CA VAL A 42 2.70 -7.57 23.63
C VAL A 42 1.36 -6.85 23.50
N ASP A 43 1.09 -5.87 24.34
CA ASP A 43 -0.11 -5.03 24.29
C ASP A 43 -0.19 -4.23 22.99
N PHE A 44 0.94 -3.66 22.57
CA PHE A 44 1.05 -2.92 21.31
C PHE A 44 0.60 -3.77 20.14
N PHE A 45 1.26 -4.91 19.89
CA PHE A 45 0.92 -5.75 18.74
C PHE A 45 -0.44 -6.43 18.90
N HIS A 46 -0.90 -6.73 20.12
CA HIS A 46 -2.27 -7.20 20.31
C HIS A 46 -3.28 -6.14 19.85
N THR A 47 -3.07 -4.88 20.24
CA THR A 47 -3.93 -3.75 19.90
C THR A 47 -3.86 -3.46 18.40
N MET A 48 -2.66 -3.25 17.85
CA MET A 48 -2.49 -2.86 16.45
C MET A 48 -2.78 -3.99 15.45
N SER A 49 -2.76 -5.26 15.89
CA SER A 49 -3.16 -6.39 15.03
C SER A 49 -4.65 -6.72 15.11
N HIS A 50 -5.42 -6.00 15.93
CA HIS A 50 -6.76 -6.40 16.37
C HIS A 50 -6.84 -7.85 16.87
N GLY A 51 -5.83 -8.29 17.61
CA GLY A 51 -5.71 -9.64 18.15
C GLY A 51 -5.43 -10.72 17.10
N ASN A 52 -5.03 -10.35 15.87
CA ASN A 52 -4.59 -11.32 14.87
C ASN A 52 -3.18 -11.85 15.16
N LEU A 53 -2.38 -11.14 15.97
CA LEU A 53 -1.07 -11.60 16.44
C LEU A 53 -1.09 -11.96 17.92
N ASP A 54 -0.33 -12.98 18.27
CA ASP A 54 -0.08 -13.42 19.64
C ASP A 54 1.43 -13.53 19.90
N LEU A 55 1.94 -12.60 20.70
CA LEU A 55 3.34 -12.52 21.11
C LEU A 55 3.55 -13.06 22.53
N SER A 56 2.55 -13.67 23.16
CA SER A 56 2.60 -14.05 24.59
C SER A 56 3.69 -15.08 24.93
N GLU A 57 4.15 -15.84 23.95
CA GLU A 57 5.24 -16.83 24.10
C GLU A 57 6.64 -16.23 23.82
N SER A 58 6.76 -14.90 23.70
CA SER A 58 8.06 -14.23 23.56
C SER A 58 8.92 -14.43 24.81
N GLN A 59 10.24 -14.50 24.63
CA GLN A 59 11.19 -14.75 25.71
C GLN A 59 12.41 -13.84 25.62
N VAL A 60 12.91 -13.43 26.78
CA VAL A 60 14.16 -12.68 26.90
C VAL A 60 15.30 -13.63 27.23
N PHE A 61 16.39 -13.49 26.49
CA PHE A 61 17.60 -14.26 26.66
C PHE A 61 18.72 -13.37 27.21
N GLY A 62 19.60 -13.96 28.02
CA GLY A 62 20.63 -13.28 28.81
C GLY A 62 21.58 -12.39 28.01
N TRP A 63 22.46 -11.69 28.73
CA TRP A 63 23.49 -10.84 28.13
C TRP A 63 24.62 -11.68 27.51
N PHE A 64 24.59 -11.83 26.19
CA PHE A 64 25.60 -12.54 25.43
C PHE A 64 26.76 -11.64 25.05
N THR A 65 27.98 -12.02 25.45
CA THR A 65 29.19 -11.31 25.03
C THR A 65 29.54 -11.63 23.57
N LEU A 66 29.40 -10.66 22.69
CA LEU A 66 29.82 -10.75 21.30
C LEU A 66 31.36 -10.80 21.23
N PRO A 67 31.96 -11.59 20.33
CA PRO A 67 33.42 -11.70 20.21
C PRO A 67 34.03 -10.52 19.43
N ARG A 68 33.49 -9.31 19.62
CA ARG A 68 33.90 -8.07 18.95
C ARG A 68 33.87 -6.90 19.95
N PRO A 69 34.81 -5.96 19.83
CA PRO A 69 34.78 -4.72 20.61
C PRO A 69 33.71 -3.74 20.08
N GLN A 70 33.25 -2.83 20.92
CA GLN A 70 32.26 -1.79 20.58
C GLN A 70 32.69 -0.95 19.38
N ILE A 71 33.99 -0.74 19.20
CA ILE A 71 34.51 0.05 18.09
C ILE A 71 34.25 -0.55 16.71
N ASP A 72 33.83 -1.81 16.66
CA ASP A 72 33.38 -2.47 15.43
C ASP A 72 31.87 -2.29 15.18
N SER A 73 31.16 -1.53 16.02
CA SER A 73 29.73 -1.27 15.89
C SER A 73 29.38 -0.57 14.56
N PRO A 74 28.22 -0.87 13.94
CA PRO A 74 27.74 -0.14 12.76
C PRO A 74 27.55 1.37 13.00
N ALA A 75 27.33 1.79 14.25
CA ALA A 75 27.18 3.20 14.60
C ALA A 75 28.52 3.96 14.63
N TYR A 76 29.65 3.26 14.66
CA TYR A 76 30.97 3.88 14.75
C TYR A 76 31.47 4.32 13.36
N GLN A 77 31.47 5.64 13.11
CA GLN A 77 31.92 6.21 11.83
C GLN A 77 33.43 6.46 11.81
N ASP A 78 34.23 5.40 11.62
CA ASP A 78 35.66 5.53 11.28
C ASP A 78 35.93 5.00 9.88
N ILE A 79 36.27 5.92 8.97
CA ILE A 79 36.55 5.66 7.55
C ILE A 79 37.74 4.70 7.31
N ASN A 80 38.58 4.47 8.32
CA ASN A 80 39.78 3.63 8.20
C ASN A 80 39.61 2.25 8.86
N ARG A 81 38.45 1.95 9.46
CA ARG A 81 38.16 0.67 10.09
C ARG A 81 37.01 -0.06 9.43
N LYS A 82 37.06 -1.39 9.50
CA LYS A 82 35.98 -2.27 9.04
C LYS A 82 34.97 -2.47 10.17
N ALA A 83 34.13 -1.45 10.39
CA ALA A 83 32.93 -1.62 11.19
C ALA A 83 32.07 -2.78 10.63
N LEU A 84 31.30 -3.42 11.50
CA LEU A 84 30.31 -4.39 11.09
C LEU A 84 29.22 -3.69 10.28
N THR A 85 28.71 -4.36 9.25
CA THR A 85 27.41 -4.01 8.70
C THR A 85 26.31 -4.38 9.69
N GLN A 86 25.10 -3.83 9.49
CA GLN A 86 23.92 -4.20 10.26
C GLN A 86 23.65 -5.71 10.21
N ASP A 87 23.70 -6.31 9.01
CA ASP A 87 23.54 -7.75 8.83
C ASP A 87 24.63 -8.57 9.56
N GLN A 88 25.87 -8.07 9.57
CA GLN A 88 26.96 -8.74 10.27
C GLN A 88 26.77 -8.69 11.79
N LEU A 89 26.25 -7.59 12.34
CA LEU A 89 25.89 -7.49 13.76
C LEU A 89 24.77 -8.47 14.12
N ILE A 90 23.71 -8.53 13.31
CA ILE A 90 22.59 -9.47 13.51
C ILE A 90 23.10 -10.92 13.47
N ALA A 91 23.85 -11.29 12.44
CA ALA A 91 24.39 -12.64 12.30
C ALA A 91 25.31 -13.02 13.49
N LEU A 92 26.10 -12.05 13.97
CA LEU A 92 26.95 -12.23 15.13
C LEU A 92 26.14 -12.48 16.41
N ALA A 93 25.11 -11.66 16.66
CA ALA A 93 24.21 -11.85 17.80
C ALA A 93 23.53 -13.22 17.76
N PHE A 94 23.05 -13.65 16.59
CA PHE A 94 22.37 -14.95 16.43
C PHE A 94 23.32 -16.12 16.69
N SER A 95 24.48 -16.12 16.05
CA SER A 95 25.48 -17.17 16.26
C SER A 95 25.96 -17.25 17.72
N THR A 96 26.04 -16.11 18.40
CA THR A 96 26.43 -16.04 19.81
C THR A 96 25.34 -16.60 20.71
N ALA A 97 24.06 -16.26 20.46
CA ALA A 97 22.93 -16.82 21.20
C ALA A 97 22.80 -18.35 21.01
N GLU A 98 22.94 -18.85 19.78
CA GLU A 98 22.91 -20.29 19.48
C GLU A 98 24.06 -21.04 20.16
N ALA A 99 25.27 -20.46 20.16
CA ALA A 99 26.41 -21.02 20.88
C ALA A 99 26.20 -21.08 22.40
N ASN A 100 25.33 -20.22 22.94
CA ASN A 100 24.90 -20.22 24.34
C ASN A 100 23.60 -21.04 24.58
N GLY A 101 23.16 -21.82 23.59
CA GLY A 101 22.08 -22.80 23.74
C GLY A 101 20.66 -22.27 23.48
N VAL A 102 20.52 -21.05 22.94
CA VAL A 102 19.20 -20.52 22.55
C VAL A 102 18.70 -21.22 21.28
N ALA A 103 17.53 -21.82 21.35
CA ALA A 103 16.89 -22.47 20.20
C ALA A 103 16.15 -21.43 19.32
N LEU A 104 16.89 -20.57 18.60
CA LEU A 104 16.31 -19.49 17.78
C LEU A 104 15.31 -19.95 16.71
N LYS A 105 15.33 -21.22 16.33
CA LYS A 105 14.36 -21.83 15.40
C LYS A 105 12.92 -21.81 15.92
N ASP A 106 12.75 -21.77 17.25
CA ASP A 106 11.43 -21.78 17.90
C ASP A 106 10.78 -20.38 17.88
N PHE A 107 11.56 -19.34 17.52
CA PHE A 107 11.13 -17.96 17.47
C PHE A 107 11.21 -17.43 16.02
N PRO A 108 10.07 -17.18 15.35
CA PRO A 108 10.07 -16.66 13.99
C PRO A 108 10.64 -15.24 13.90
N TYR A 109 10.63 -14.47 14.99
CA TYR A 109 11.08 -13.08 15.06
C TYR A 109 12.11 -12.86 16.18
N ARG A 110 12.97 -11.84 16.04
CA ARG A 110 14.03 -11.54 17.00
C ARG A 110 14.20 -10.04 17.24
N VAL A 111 14.50 -9.68 18.48
CA VAL A 111 15.06 -8.37 18.84
C VAL A 111 16.52 -8.58 19.23
N VAL A 112 17.43 -7.75 18.74
CA VAL A 112 18.80 -7.64 19.26
C VAL A 112 18.91 -6.35 20.06
N LEU A 113 19.09 -6.49 21.38
CA LEU A 113 19.28 -5.36 22.29
C LEU A 113 20.77 -5.23 22.65
N MET A 114 21.40 -4.15 22.18
CA MET A 114 22.81 -3.86 22.47
C MET A 114 22.97 -3.09 23.78
N ASN A 115 24.03 -3.41 24.54
CA ASN A 115 24.28 -2.79 25.85
C ASN A 115 24.75 -1.32 25.80
N THR A 116 25.04 -0.77 24.63
CA THR A 116 25.61 0.58 24.53
C THR A 116 24.70 1.54 23.80
N PHE A 117 24.42 2.69 24.43
CA PHE A 117 23.72 3.84 23.83
C PHE A 117 24.55 4.40 22.67
N GLN A 118 24.26 3.98 21.44
CA GLN A 118 24.98 4.42 20.24
C GLN A 118 24.03 4.88 19.13
N GLY A 119 22.72 4.86 19.37
CA GLY A 119 21.72 5.15 18.34
C GLY A 119 21.60 4.00 17.34
N ILE A 120 21.91 2.77 17.78
CA ILE A 120 21.70 1.56 16.98
C ILE A 120 20.20 1.29 17.00
N LEU A 121 19.49 1.76 15.98
CA LEU A 121 18.09 1.46 15.75
C LEU A 121 17.92 1.09 14.27
N PHE A 122 17.50 -0.13 13.99
CA PHE A 122 17.10 -0.51 12.65
C PHE A 122 16.30 -1.80 12.61
N GLY A 123 15.43 -1.84 11.62
CA GLY A 123 14.65 -2.96 11.13
C GLY A 123 14.52 -2.77 9.62
N HIS A 124 14.21 -3.84 8.91
CA HIS A 124 13.93 -3.76 7.49
C HIS A 124 12.65 -4.52 7.20
N ALA A 125 11.85 -4.04 6.26
CA ALA A 125 10.61 -4.70 5.89
C ALA A 125 10.82 -6.18 5.57
N GLY A 126 10.22 -7.06 6.36
CA GLY A 126 10.29 -8.51 6.21
C GLY A 126 11.58 -9.17 6.72
N SER A 127 12.49 -8.43 7.38
CA SER A 127 13.74 -8.99 7.95
C SER A 127 13.50 -10.02 9.05
N LYS A 128 12.33 -9.95 9.70
CA LYS A 128 11.98 -10.67 10.94
C LYS A 128 12.85 -10.29 12.15
N VAL A 129 13.55 -9.15 12.07
CA VAL A 129 14.49 -8.69 13.09
C VAL A 129 14.34 -7.20 13.33
N ALA A 130 14.34 -6.80 14.60
CA ALA A 130 14.54 -5.43 15.04
C ALA A 130 15.82 -5.33 15.88
N VAL A 131 16.51 -4.20 15.81
CA VAL A 131 17.70 -3.92 16.62
C VAL A 131 17.49 -2.61 17.37
N CYS A 132 17.79 -2.63 18.65
CA CYS A 132 17.76 -1.46 19.53
C CYS A 132 18.97 -1.48 20.47
N ASP A 133 19.14 -0.41 21.23
CA ASP A 133 20.08 -0.28 22.33
C ASP A 133 19.41 0.35 23.55
N GLY A 134 20.15 0.46 24.65
CA GLY A 134 19.65 1.07 25.90
C GLY A 134 19.14 2.51 25.76
N GLY A 135 19.33 3.15 24.61
CA GLY A 135 18.88 4.50 24.31
C GLY A 135 17.62 4.67 23.50
N ASN A 136 17.20 3.63 22.79
CA ASN A 136 16.10 3.69 21.83
C ASN A 136 15.17 2.46 21.89
N CYS A 137 15.36 1.58 22.88
CA CYS A 137 14.46 0.47 23.22
C CYS A 137 13.14 0.92 23.91
N TRP A 138 12.40 1.82 23.26
CA TRP A 138 11.19 2.48 23.80
C TRP A 138 10.00 2.06 22.92
N PRO A 139 8.77 1.87 23.44
CA PRO A 139 7.66 1.32 22.67
C PRO A 139 7.35 2.01 21.33
N SER A 140 7.52 3.33 21.21
CA SER A 140 7.30 4.04 19.94
C SER A 140 8.27 3.60 18.84
N LEU A 141 9.57 3.59 19.13
CA LEU A 141 10.61 3.17 18.19
C LEU A 141 10.55 1.66 17.95
N LEU A 142 10.34 0.87 19.01
CA LEU A 142 10.16 -0.58 18.89
C LEU A 142 8.94 -0.94 18.06
N GLY A 143 7.83 -0.20 18.19
CA GLY A 143 6.63 -0.42 17.38
C GLY A 143 6.92 -0.26 15.89
N GLN A 144 7.73 0.73 15.50
CA GLN A 144 8.20 0.89 14.12
C GLN A 144 9.13 -0.25 13.69
N GLU A 145 10.22 -0.49 14.43
CA GLU A 145 11.25 -1.46 14.01
C GLU A 145 10.74 -2.91 14.04
N MET A 146 9.93 -3.27 15.03
CA MET A 146 9.24 -4.55 15.06
C MET A 146 8.13 -4.60 13.99
N GLY A 147 7.50 -3.46 13.67
CA GLY A 147 6.56 -3.33 12.56
C GLY A 147 7.20 -3.67 11.21
N HIS A 148 8.43 -3.21 10.96
CA HIS A 148 9.23 -3.60 9.79
C HIS A 148 9.45 -5.11 9.73
N ALA A 149 9.65 -5.79 10.85
CA ALA A 149 9.80 -7.24 10.86
C ALA A 149 8.55 -7.97 10.31
N TYR A 150 7.36 -7.37 10.46
CA TYR A 150 6.10 -7.83 9.87
C TYR A 150 5.84 -7.29 8.45
N GLY A 151 6.80 -6.56 7.88
CA GLY A 151 6.78 -6.05 6.51
C GLY A 151 6.06 -4.72 6.33
N LEU A 152 5.81 -3.96 7.40
CA LEU A 152 5.34 -2.58 7.26
C LEU A 152 6.48 -1.72 6.71
N ASP A 153 6.17 -0.80 5.80
CA ASP A 153 7.07 0.27 5.38
C ASP A 153 6.67 1.60 6.03
N HIS A 154 7.51 2.63 5.87
CA HIS A 154 7.25 3.95 6.44
C HIS A 154 5.95 4.56 5.92
N SER A 155 5.25 5.28 6.77
CA SER A 155 4.05 6.02 6.37
C SER A 155 4.44 7.32 5.66
N ARG A 156 3.63 7.68 4.66
CA ARG A 156 3.85 8.83 3.80
C ARG A 156 2.63 9.74 3.81
N ARG A 157 2.76 10.86 3.11
CA ARG A 157 1.66 11.77 2.82
C ARG A 157 1.32 11.74 1.34
N ALA A 158 0.03 11.81 1.03
CA ALA A 158 -0.46 11.88 -0.34
C ALA A 158 0.20 13.04 -1.10
N GLY A 159 0.73 12.74 -2.28
CA GLY A 159 1.50 13.71 -3.09
C GLY A 159 3.01 13.62 -2.94
N SER A 160 3.52 12.81 -2.00
CA SER A 160 4.94 12.69 -1.70
C SER A 160 5.40 11.23 -1.67
N LEU A 161 6.66 11.00 -2.04
CA LEU A 161 7.34 9.71 -1.85
C LEU A 161 8.33 9.75 -0.68
N ALA A 162 8.35 10.85 0.07
CA ALA A 162 9.18 10.96 1.26
C ALA A 162 8.56 10.13 2.39
N ASP A 163 9.42 9.36 3.06
CA ASP A 163 9.05 8.59 4.24
C ASP A 163 8.89 9.51 5.46
N TYR A 164 8.17 8.99 6.47
CA TYR A 164 7.94 9.68 7.74
C TYR A 164 7.16 10.99 7.59
N GLU A 165 6.07 10.98 6.80
CA GLU A 165 5.23 12.17 6.59
C GLU A 165 3.82 12.05 7.18
N ASP A 166 3.55 11.04 8.03
CA ASP A 166 2.30 10.89 8.76
C ASP A 166 2.56 10.89 10.27
N ASN A 167 2.47 12.07 10.91
CA ASN A 167 2.76 12.22 12.35
C ASN A 167 1.78 11.48 13.28
N TRP A 168 0.71 10.92 12.73
CA TRP A 168 -0.29 10.17 13.47
C TRP A 168 -0.03 8.66 13.42
N ASP A 169 0.96 8.19 12.66
CA ASP A 169 1.24 6.77 12.51
C ASP A 169 2.66 6.42 12.98
N ILE A 170 2.78 5.33 13.73
CA ILE A 170 4.07 4.91 14.32
C ILE A 170 5.15 4.61 13.27
N MET A 171 4.78 4.30 12.02
CA MET A 171 5.75 4.10 10.93
C MET A 171 6.32 5.42 10.41
N SER A 172 6.08 6.55 11.10
CA SER A 172 6.69 7.86 10.87
C SER A 172 7.55 8.37 12.04
N THR A 173 7.93 7.53 13.02
CA THR A 173 8.49 8.00 14.32
C THR A 173 9.67 8.98 14.19
N LEU A 174 10.53 8.84 13.18
CA LEU A 174 11.72 9.69 12.97
C LEU A 174 11.41 11.17 12.62
N SER A 175 10.18 11.51 12.23
CA SER A 175 9.79 12.89 11.89
C SER A 175 8.98 13.61 12.98
N GLY A 176 8.96 13.07 14.21
CA GLY A 176 8.26 13.72 15.32
C GLY A 176 6.77 13.39 15.36
N CYS A 177 6.45 12.10 15.26
CA CYS A 177 5.12 11.59 15.57
C CYS A 177 4.63 12.05 16.94
N TYR A 178 3.31 12.07 17.12
CA TYR A 178 2.69 12.39 18.39
C TYR A 178 2.88 11.26 19.42
N MET A 179 4.07 11.23 20.01
CA MET A 179 4.48 10.25 21.02
C MET A 179 4.30 10.82 22.43
N GLU A 180 3.80 10.00 23.35
CA GLU A 180 3.65 10.34 24.76
C GLU A 180 4.99 10.15 25.48
N PRO A 181 5.60 11.21 26.06
CA PRO A 181 6.89 11.12 26.74
C PRO A 181 6.86 10.30 28.03
N ASP A 182 5.73 10.25 28.73
CA ASP A 182 5.64 9.74 30.10
C ASP A 182 5.06 8.32 30.18
N GLY A 183 5.42 7.46 29.23
CA GLY A 183 5.03 6.05 29.25
C GLY A 183 5.85 5.18 30.21
N PRO A 184 5.32 4.01 30.62
CA PRO A 184 5.96 3.13 31.59
C PRO A 184 7.31 2.55 31.12
N TYR A 185 7.53 2.52 29.80
CA TYR A 185 8.78 2.08 29.17
C TYR A 185 9.42 3.18 28.30
N GLY A 186 9.09 4.45 28.59
CA GLY A 186 9.49 5.61 27.79
C GLY A 186 8.43 6.02 26.77
N LEU A 187 8.87 6.65 25.69
CA LEU A 187 8.05 7.12 24.58
C LEU A 187 7.18 5.99 24.03
N PHE A 188 5.89 6.23 23.98
CA PHE A 188 4.93 5.30 23.39
C PHE A 188 3.91 6.03 22.52
N GLY A 189 3.30 5.29 21.61
CA GLY A 189 2.40 5.85 20.61
C GLY A 189 3.13 6.55 19.45
N PRO A 190 2.38 7.09 18.46
CA PRO A 190 0.96 6.83 18.24
C PRO A 190 0.70 5.36 17.85
N GLY A 191 -0.55 4.93 17.71
CA GLY A 191 -0.90 3.64 17.09
C GLY A 191 -0.66 3.59 15.57
N LEU A 192 -0.91 2.43 14.96
CA LEU A 192 -0.90 2.25 13.49
C LEU A 192 -2.19 2.79 12.86
N ASN A 193 -2.09 3.42 11.69
CA ASN A 193 -3.26 3.73 10.86
C ASN A 193 -3.88 2.44 10.27
N ALA A 194 -5.16 2.52 9.93
CA ALA A 194 -5.97 1.43 9.42
C ALA A 194 -5.51 0.97 8.04
N ALA A 195 -4.85 1.82 7.25
CA ALA A 195 -4.29 1.45 5.95
C ALA A 195 -3.14 0.43 6.10
N ASN A 196 -2.21 0.68 7.02
CA ASN A 196 -1.13 -0.23 7.39
C ASN A 196 -1.70 -1.52 7.99
N MET A 197 -2.66 -1.41 8.91
CA MET A 197 -3.33 -2.58 9.48
C MET A 197 -4.04 -3.43 8.42
N ARG A 198 -4.74 -2.80 7.47
CA ARG A 198 -5.37 -3.49 6.32
C ARG A 198 -4.31 -4.17 5.46
N GLY A 199 -3.22 -3.48 5.14
CA GLY A 199 -2.13 -3.99 4.32
C GLY A 199 -1.48 -5.26 4.88
N ARG A 200 -1.62 -5.52 6.19
CA ARG A 200 -1.14 -6.75 6.87
C ARG A 200 -2.25 -7.76 7.19
N GLY A 201 -3.49 -7.48 6.83
CA GLY A 201 -4.63 -8.32 7.20
C GLY A 201 -4.94 -8.28 8.71
N TRP A 202 -4.50 -7.24 9.39
CA TRP A 202 -4.68 -7.03 10.83
C TRP A 202 -5.98 -6.31 11.16
N LEU A 203 -6.46 -5.46 10.26
CA LEU A 203 -7.71 -4.75 10.47
C LEU A 203 -8.90 -5.72 10.56
N ASP A 204 -9.71 -5.58 11.60
CA ASP A 204 -10.91 -6.40 11.81
C ASP A 204 -11.98 -6.09 10.77
N ARG A 205 -11.98 -6.88 9.68
CA ARG A 205 -12.89 -6.75 8.54
C ARG A 205 -14.36 -6.84 8.93
N SER A 206 -14.71 -7.49 10.04
CA SER A 206 -16.10 -7.57 10.51
C SER A 206 -16.65 -6.23 11.01
N ARG A 207 -15.76 -5.28 11.33
CA ARG A 207 -16.10 -3.93 11.79
C ARG A 207 -15.72 -2.84 10.79
N VAL A 208 -15.44 -3.23 9.54
CA VAL A 208 -15.19 -2.31 8.44
C VAL A 208 -16.44 -2.20 7.59
N LEU A 209 -16.87 -0.98 7.30
CA LEU A 209 -17.97 -0.72 6.39
C LEU A 209 -17.43 -0.40 5.00
N SER A 210 -17.55 -1.35 4.06
CA SER A 210 -17.18 -1.11 2.66
C SER A 210 -18.28 -0.35 1.92
N MET A 211 -17.88 0.62 1.11
CA MET A 211 -18.74 1.42 0.25
C MET A 211 -18.15 1.49 -1.16
N ASP A 212 -19.01 1.26 -2.16
CA ASP A 212 -18.63 1.36 -3.55
C ASP A 212 -18.57 2.83 -4.00
N VAL A 213 -17.60 3.14 -4.86
CA VAL A 213 -17.47 4.44 -5.49
C VAL A 213 -18.29 4.48 -6.77
N GLY A 214 -19.34 5.29 -6.78
CA GLY A 214 -19.98 5.73 -8.03
C GLY A 214 -20.86 4.72 -8.75
N GLU A 215 -21.28 3.62 -8.11
CA GLU A 215 -22.29 2.72 -8.67
C GLU A 215 -23.69 3.08 -8.17
N GLY A 216 -24.64 3.25 -9.09
CA GLY A 216 -26.04 3.56 -8.78
C GLY A 216 -26.40 5.04 -8.77
N GLY A 217 -27.51 5.39 -8.12
CA GLY A 217 -27.93 6.78 -7.93
C GLY A 217 -27.07 7.50 -6.89
N SER A 218 -27.31 8.81 -6.70
CA SER A 218 -26.70 9.53 -5.57
C SER A 218 -27.15 8.92 -4.25
N THR A 219 -26.20 8.56 -3.39
CA THR A 219 -26.48 7.99 -2.07
C THR A 219 -25.84 8.83 -0.98
N THR A 220 -26.59 9.08 0.09
CA THR A 220 -26.08 9.69 1.32
C THR A 220 -26.30 8.73 2.47
N ARG A 221 -25.25 8.49 3.26
CA ARG A 221 -25.30 7.59 4.42
C ARG A 221 -24.62 8.23 5.61
N THR A 222 -25.31 8.22 6.75
CA THR A 222 -24.71 8.55 8.04
C THR A 222 -24.10 7.30 8.66
N VAL A 223 -22.87 7.41 9.15
CA VAL A 223 -22.10 6.33 9.80
C VAL A 223 -21.51 6.86 11.10
N GLN A 224 -21.58 6.05 12.15
CA GLN A 224 -20.86 6.35 13.39
C GLN A 224 -19.63 5.44 13.49
N LEU A 225 -18.46 6.05 13.58
CA LEU A 225 -17.19 5.38 13.83
C LEU A 225 -16.89 5.32 15.33
N ARG A 226 -16.27 4.22 15.75
CA ARG A 226 -15.55 4.05 17.02
C ARG A 226 -14.05 4.27 16.79
N PRO A 227 -13.28 4.65 17.83
CA PRO A 227 -11.84 4.81 17.68
C PRO A 227 -11.23 3.52 17.15
N LEU A 228 -10.30 3.64 16.19
CA LEU A 228 -9.74 2.52 15.44
C LEU A 228 -9.30 1.37 16.36
N HIS A 229 -8.62 1.70 17.46
CA HIS A 229 -8.04 0.75 18.40
C HIS A 229 -9.01 0.27 19.49
N ALA A 230 -10.22 0.85 19.58
CA ALA A 230 -11.19 0.58 20.64
C ALA A 230 -12.02 -0.69 20.38
N ARG A 231 -11.37 -1.85 20.40
CA ARG A 231 -12.03 -3.14 20.13
C ARG A 231 -13.07 -3.54 21.17
N GLU A 232 -12.95 -3.03 22.38
CA GLU A 232 -13.91 -3.21 23.47
C GLU A 232 -15.26 -2.54 23.19
N LEU A 233 -15.32 -1.55 22.31
CA LEU A 233 -16.56 -0.89 21.92
C LEU A 233 -17.21 -1.58 20.71
N PRO A 234 -18.52 -1.83 20.72
CA PRO A 234 -19.22 -2.29 19.53
C PRO A 234 -19.39 -1.13 18.54
N GLY A 235 -19.29 -1.45 17.25
CA GLY A 235 -19.52 -0.50 16.16
C GLY A 235 -18.51 -0.60 15.02
N VAL A 236 -18.65 0.29 14.05
CA VAL A 236 -17.76 0.38 12.89
C VAL A 236 -16.45 1.04 13.32
N LEU A 237 -15.31 0.47 12.94
CA LEU A 237 -13.97 1.01 13.21
C LEU A 237 -13.43 1.86 12.06
N ALA A 238 -13.78 1.49 10.83
CA ALA A 238 -13.34 2.19 9.64
C ALA A 238 -14.37 2.05 8.51
N ILE A 239 -14.33 3.00 7.57
CA ILE A 239 -15.07 2.94 6.31
C ILE A 239 -14.06 2.73 5.19
N GLU A 240 -14.33 1.83 4.26
CA GLU A 240 -13.55 1.71 3.03
C GLU A 240 -14.32 2.29 1.84
N ILE A 241 -13.64 3.13 1.07
CA ILE A 241 -14.18 3.83 -0.09
C ILE A 241 -13.18 3.64 -1.23
N GLY A 242 -13.36 2.59 -2.04
CA GLY A 242 -12.34 2.16 -2.99
C GLY A 242 -11.00 1.86 -2.28
N ASP A 243 -9.94 2.53 -2.70
CA ASP A 243 -8.59 2.35 -2.10
C ASP A 243 -8.41 3.10 -0.77
N TYR A 244 -9.33 4.00 -0.44
CA TYR A 244 -9.26 4.86 0.74
C TYR A 244 -9.89 4.20 1.96
N ILE A 245 -9.31 4.46 3.12
CA ILE A 245 -9.84 4.06 4.41
C ILE A 245 -10.02 5.29 5.30
N VAL A 246 -11.19 5.40 5.90
CA VAL A 246 -11.56 6.47 6.83
C VAL A 246 -11.59 5.90 8.24
N GLU A 247 -10.84 6.51 9.16
CA GLU A 247 -10.71 6.07 10.54
C GLU A 247 -10.96 7.21 11.51
N PHE A 248 -11.41 6.88 12.73
CA PHE A 248 -11.51 7.84 13.82
C PHE A 248 -10.48 7.47 14.89
N ARG A 249 -9.78 8.45 15.45
CA ARG A 249 -8.83 8.25 16.56
C ARG A 249 -9.13 9.21 17.70
N ASP A 250 -9.00 8.73 18.94
CA ASP A 250 -9.22 9.52 20.14
C ASP A 250 -7.96 9.58 21.02
N LYS A 251 -7.86 10.59 21.87
CA LYS A 251 -6.68 10.86 22.72
C LYS A 251 -6.56 9.90 23.90
N ARG A 252 -6.36 8.61 23.64
CA ARG A 252 -6.31 7.57 24.68
C ARG A 252 -5.33 6.48 24.30
N GLN A 253 -4.78 5.82 25.34
CA GLN A 253 -3.85 4.71 25.18
C GLN A 253 -2.70 5.11 24.25
N TRP A 254 -2.38 4.27 23.27
CA TRP A 254 -1.36 4.52 22.25
C TRP A 254 -1.51 5.85 21.52
N ASP A 255 -2.69 6.48 21.52
CA ASP A 255 -2.94 7.76 20.88
C ASP A 255 -3.05 8.93 21.88
N SER A 256 -2.58 8.80 23.13
CA SER A 256 -2.76 9.84 24.16
C SER A 256 -2.14 11.20 23.79
N ALA A 257 -1.03 11.18 23.07
CA ALA A 257 -0.27 12.38 22.71
C ALA A 257 -0.76 13.09 21.44
N ILE A 258 -1.71 12.51 20.70
CA ILE A 258 -2.26 13.18 19.52
C ILE A 258 -2.95 14.50 19.93
N PRO A 259 -2.89 15.58 19.13
CA PRO A 259 -3.31 16.91 19.59
C PRO A 259 -4.82 16.96 19.91
N GLU A 260 -5.64 16.28 19.12
CA GLU A 260 -7.10 16.20 19.28
C GLU A 260 -7.67 14.91 18.69
N ALA A 261 -8.87 14.52 19.12
CA ALA A 261 -9.60 13.41 18.52
C ALA A 261 -10.10 13.85 17.14
N ALA A 262 -9.80 13.07 16.11
CA ALA A 262 -10.05 13.46 14.73
C ALA A 262 -10.27 12.25 13.82
N VAL A 263 -10.81 12.54 12.64
CA VAL A 263 -11.01 11.56 11.58
C VAL A 263 -9.91 11.72 10.55
N PHE A 264 -9.36 10.61 10.07
CA PHE A 264 -8.30 10.58 9.08
C PHE A 264 -8.75 9.80 7.86
N VAL A 265 -8.15 10.14 6.72
CA VAL A 265 -8.33 9.39 5.48
C VAL A 265 -6.95 8.98 5.00
N HIS A 266 -6.78 7.69 4.75
CA HIS A 266 -5.53 7.15 4.21
C HIS A 266 -5.80 6.36 2.95
N SER A 267 -4.84 6.35 2.03
CA SER A 267 -4.75 5.37 0.95
C SER A 267 -3.58 4.41 1.18
N PHE A 268 -3.51 3.30 0.44
CA PHE A 268 -2.42 2.33 0.55
C PHE A 268 -1.96 1.90 -0.84
N SER A 269 -0.67 2.12 -1.15
CA SER A 269 -0.07 1.71 -2.42
C SER A 269 1.40 1.36 -2.21
N ASP A 270 1.88 0.38 -2.97
CA ASP A 270 3.29 -0.01 -2.98
C ASP A 270 3.85 -0.30 -1.58
N ASN A 271 3.01 -0.91 -0.73
CA ASN A 271 3.29 -1.23 0.67
C ASN A 271 3.44 -0.03 1.64
N HIS A 272 3.10 1.18 1.20
CA HIS A 272 3.07 2.39 2.03
C HIS A 272 1.63 2.86 2.26
N SER A 273 1.33 3.35 3.47
CA SER A 273 0.17 4.20 3.69
C SER A 273 0.46 5.65 3.27
N TYR A 274 -0.59 6.36 2.88
CA TYR A 274 -0.53 7.78 2.54
C TYR A 274 -1.64 8.51 3.27
N ILE A 275 -1.30 9.42 4.19
CA ILE A 275 -2.29 10.31 4.80
C ILE A 275 -2.77 11.34 3.77
N GLU A 276 -4.09 11.42 3.60
CA GLU A 276 -4.74 12.36 2.70
C GLU A 276 -4.99 13.70 3.39
N ARG A 277 -5.22 14.74 2.57
CA ARG A 277 -5.53 16.08 3.06
C ARG A 277 -6.89 16.54 2.58
N ASN A 278 -7.58 17.31 3.40
CA ASN A 278 -8.76 18.03 2.94
C ASN A 278 -8.40 19.18 1.98
N LYS A 279 -9.42 19.84 1.44
CA LYS A 279 -9.26 20.98 0.52
C LYS A 279 -8.47 22.16 1.11
N ASP A 280 -8.45 22.29 2.43
CA ASP A 280 -7.75 23.34 3.17
C ASP A 280 -6.31 22.92 3.54
N GLY A 281 -5.91 21.70 3.17
CA GLY A 281 -4.57 21.15 3.36
C GLY A 281 -4.35 20.49 4.73
N ALA A 282 -5.37 20.36 5.57
CA ALA A 282 -5.30 19.67 6.85
C ALA A 282 -5.39 18.15 6.68
N GLU A 283 -4.64 17.41 7.49
CA GLU A 283 -4.60 15.94 7.50
C GLU A 283 -5.68 15.37 8.42
N GLN A 284 -5.90 16.03 9.55
CA GLN A 284 -6.99 15.74 10.48
C GLN A 284 -8.29 16.39 10.00
N LEU A 285 -9.39 15.64 10.03
CA LEU A 285 -10.74 16.14 9.80
C LEU A 285 -11.45 16.31 11.14
N LEU A 286 -11.81 17.55 11.46
CA LEU A 286 -12.59 17.92 12.64
C LEU A 286 -14.07 18.05 12.28
N ALA A 287 -14.93 18.22 13.28
CA ALA A 287 -16.36 18.45 13.05
C ALA A 287 -16.57 19.68 12.14
N GLY A 288 -17.30 19.48 11.04
CA GLY A 288 -17.51 20.47 9.98
C GLY A 288 -16.58 20.30 8.77
N ASP A 289 -15.46 19.59 8.91
CA ASP A 289 -14.54 19.35 7.80
C ASP A 289 -15.05 18.28 6.85
N SER A 290 -14.51 18.29 5.64
CA SER A 290 -14.80 17.28 4.63
C SER A 290 -13.60 16.93 3.79
N TRP A 291 -13.51 15.66 3.42
CA TRP A 291 -12.60 15.16 2.41
C TRP A 291 -13.39 14.74 1.17
N GLU A 292 -12.82 14.96 -0.01
CA GLU A 292 -13.47 14.69 -1.29
C GLU A 292 -12.58 13.87 -2.20
N LEU A 293 -13.08 12.72 -2.64
CA LEU A 293 -12.57 12.01 -3.80
C LEU A 293 -13.21 12.60 -5.04
N VAL A 294 -12.49 13.47 -5.75
CA VAL A 294 -12.93 14.02 -7.04
C VAL A 294 -12.08 13.44 -8.15
N LEU A 295 -12.62 12.47 -8.87
CA LEU A 295 -11.94 11.84 -10.00
C LEU A 295 -11.98 12.73 -11.26
N GLY A 296 -12.88 13.70 -11.31
CA GLY A 296 -13.03 14.70 -12.38
C GLY A 296 -14.44 15.31 -12.41
N PRO A 297 -14.68 16.36 -13.23
CA PRO A 297 -15.97 17.08 -13.25
C PRO A 297 -17.17 16.22 -13.63
N GLU A 298 -16.93 15.18 -14.42
CA GLU A 298 -17.94 14.26 -14.95
C GLU A 298 -17.82 12.85 -14.34
N LEU A 299 -16.81 12.61 -13.50
CA LEU A 299 -16.57 11.29 -12.90
C LEU A 299 -17.24 11.20 -11.51
N PRO A 300 -17.43 9.97 -10.99
CA PRO A 300 -17.99 9.83 -9.66
C PRO A 300 -17.18 10.58 -8.62
N SER A 301 -17.91 11.12 -7.64
CA SER A 301 -17.31 11.74 -6.48
C SER A 301 -17.84 11.15 -5.19
N THR A 302 -16.98 11.11 -4.20
CA THR A 302 -17.35 10.76 -2.83
C THR A 302 -16.92 11.86 -1.90
N THR A 303 -17.83 12.36 -1.09
CA THR A 303 -17.54 13.31 -0.02
C THR A 303 -17.75 12.63 1.33
N VAL A 304 -16.75 12.72 2.18
CA VAL A 304 -16.83 12.31 3.59
C VAL A 304 -16.84 13.59 4.42
N ARG A 305 -17.96 13.90 5.07
CA ARG A 305 -18.08 15.03 6.00
C ARG A 305 -18.11 14.51 7.43
N VAL A 306 -17.33 15.14 8.31
CA VAL A 306 -17.41 14.89 9.75
C VAL A 306 -18.53 15.78 10.31
N ASP A 307 -19.63 15.16 10.73
CA ASP A 307 -20.77 15.90 11.27
C ASP A 307 -20.53 16.27 12.74
N ASP A 308 -19.99 15.35 13.54
CA ASP A 308 -19.77 15.51 14.97
C ASP A 308 -18.66 14.59 15.49
N ILE A 309 -17.95 15.03 16.53
CA ILE A 309 -16.99 14.22 17.29
C ILE A 309 -17.36 14.28 18.78
N ASP A 310 -17.91 13.17 19.28
CA ASP A 310 -18.27 13.02 20.67
C ASP A 310 -17.15 12.31 21.42
N THR A 311 -16.27 13.09 22.04
CA THR A 311 -15.13 12.56 22.82
C THR A 311 -15.54 11.89 24.14
N ALA A 312 -16.75 12.18 24.65
CA ALA A 312 -17.30 11.57 25.85
C ALA A 312 -17.82 10.16 25.55
N ASN A 313 -18.55 10.00 24.45
CA ASN A 313 -19.06 8.70 24.00
C ASN A 313 -18.10 7.94 23.08
N ARG A 314 -16.93 8.53 22.77
CA ARG A 314 -15.88 7.95 21.90
C ARG A 314 -16.47 7.53 20.57
N SER A 315 -16.96 8.52 19.83
CA SER A 315 -17.48 8.31 18.48
C SER A 315 -17.34 9.53 17.59
N ALA A 316 -17.16 9.30 16.29
CA ALA A 316 -17.32 10.32 15.26
C ALA A 316 -18.52 9.97 14.37
N THR A 317 -19.39 10.94 14.12
CA THR A 317 -20.51 10.79 13.19
C THR A 317 -20.13 11.41 11.86
N LEU A 318 -20.25 10.62 10.79
CA LEU A 318 -19.87 10.98 9.44
C LEU A 318 -21.06 10.92 8.51
N THR A 319 -21.14 11.85 7.56
CA THR A 319 -22.01 11.74 6.39
C THR A 319 -21.15 11.46 5.17
N VAL A 320 -21.33 10.28 4.57
CA VAL A 320 -20.71 9.89 3.31
C VAL A 320 -21.72 10.09 2.19
N THR A 321 -21.36 10.91 1.21
CA THR A 321 -22.18 11.16 0.02
C THR A 321 -21.44 10.68 -1.21
N ASN A 322 -22.02 9.71 -1.93
CA ASN A 322 -21.55 9.28 -3.24
C ASN A 322 -22.43 9.91 -4.30
N VAL A 323 -21.82 10.66 -5.21
CA VAL A 323 -22.47 11.16 -6.40
C VAL A 323 -21.95 10.35 -7.58
N PRO A 324 -22.82 9.65 -8.33
CA PRO A 324 -22.38 8.95 -9.52
C PRO A 324 -21.84 9.96 -10.52
N GLY A 325 -20.83 9.53 -11.28
CA GLY A 325 -20.33 10.31 -12.39
C GLY A 325 -21.47 10.58 -13.36
N ARG A 326 -21.43 11.73 -14.02
CA ARG A 326 -22.28 11.92 -15.18
C ARG A 326 -21.82 10.90 -16.21
N LYS A 327 -22.76 10.09 -16.72
CA LYS A 327 -22.50 9.35 -17.95
C LYS A 327 -22.02 10.37 -18.97
N PHE A 328 -20.81 10.18 -19.47
CA PHE A 328 -20.23 11.11 -20.41
C PHE A 328 -21.06 11.04 -21.70
N THR A 329 -22.03 11.93 -21.85
CA THR A 329 -22.70 12.12 -23.13
C THR A 329 -21.74 12.90 -24.01
N VAL A 330 -21.00 12.17 -24.85
CA VAL A 330 -20.12 12.74 -25.88
C VAL A 330 -20.90 13.79 -26.69
N PRO A 331 -20.49 15.09 -26.70
CA PRO A 331 -21.17 16.13 -27.46
C PRO A 331 -21.10 15.83 -28.96
N VAL A 332 -22.26 15.86 -29.60
CA VAL A 332 -22.49 15.48 -31.00
C VAL A 332 -22.43 16.74 -31.89
N GLY A 333 -21.37 16.95 -32.69
CA GLY A 333 -21.35 18.07 -33.68
C GLY A 333 -19.99 18.47 -34.30
N GLY A 334 -19.71 18.16 -35.59
CA GLY A 334 -18.59 18.67 -36.40
C GLY A 334 -18.25 17.84 -37.65
N ASP A 335 -17.93 18.49 -38.78
CA ASP A 335 -17.97 18.04 -40.21
C ASP A 335 -17.17 16.80 -40.66
N LEU A 336 -16.74 15.90 -39.77
CA LEU A 336 -16.12 14.62 -40.12
C LEU A 336 -17.03 13.39 -39.96
N GLY A 337 -18.33 13.60 -39.76
CA GLY A 337 -19.39 12.59 -39.90
C GLY A 337 -20.16 12.31 -38.60
N LEU A 338 -21.45 12.66 -38.59
CA LEU A 338 -22.44 12.46 -37.52
C LEU A 338 -23.76 12.00 -38.15
N PRO A 339 -24.69 11.28 -37.46
CA PRO A 339 -25.06 11.43 -36.05
C PRO A 339 -25.26 10.11 -35.27
N TRP A 340 -25.46 10.19 -33.95
CA TRP A 340 -26.19 9.16 -33.20
C TRP A 340 -27.16 9.77 -32.19
N VAL A 341 -28.45 9.56 -32.48
CA VAL A 341 -29.55 9.65 -31.53
C VAL A 341 -29.90 8.19 -31.21
N ASP A 342 -30.13 7.91 -29.94
CA ASP A 342 -30.50 6.60 -29.36
C ASP A 342 -29.37 5.63 -28.98
N GLY A 343 -28.08 5.92 -29.21
CA GLY A 343 -26.97 5.28 -28.47
C GLY A 343 -25.98 4.38 -29.24
N GLY A 344 -26.03 4.27 -30.57
CA GLY A 344 -24.95 3.59 -31.32
C GLY A 344 -23.88 4.55 -31.83
N GLY A 345 -22.94 4.08 -32.67
CA GLY A 345 -21.73 4.78 -33.14
C GLY A 345 -21.14 4.23 -34.47
N PHE A 346 -20.20 4.95 -35.10
CA PHE A 346 -19.18 4.28 -35.94
C PHE A 346 -17.79 4.63 -35.41
N LEU A 347 -16.93 3.64 -35.16
CA LEU A 347 -15.51 3.88 -34.88
C LEU A 347 -14.73 3.89 -36.19
N GLY A 348 -13.95 4.95 -36.40
CA GLY A 348 -13.06 5.10 -37.55
C GLY A 348 -11.75 4.36 -37.33
N GLY A 349 -11.47 3.34 -38.16
CA GLY A 349 -10.18 2.68 -38.23
C GLY A 349 -9.16 3.50 -39.02
N SER A 350 -7.87 3.27 -38.77
CA SER A 350 -6.74 3.96 -39.42
C SER A 350 -6.70 3.80 -40.95
N ALA A 351 -7.43 2.81 -41.50
CA ALA A 351 -7.59 2.57 -42.94
C ALA A 351 -8.90 3.13 -43.53
N GLY A 352 -9.62 4.01 -42.82
CA GLY A 352 -10.93 4.53 -43.24
C GLY A 352 -12.10 3.56 -43.03
N GLN A 353 -11.86 2.43 -42.34
CA GLN A 353 -12.89 1.49 -41.94
C GLN A 353 -13.87 2.15 -40.96
N ARG A 354 -15.16 1.83 -41.06
CA ARG A 354 -16.19 2.27 -40.12
C ARG A 354 -16.76 1.04 -39.41
N ILE A 355 -16.59 0.97 -38.09
CA ILE A 355 -17.11 -0.13 -37.26
C ILE A 355 -18.40 0.35 -36.60
N PRO A 356 -19.59 -0.18 -36.97
CA PRO A 356 -20.84 0.20 -36.33
C PRO A 356 -20.84 -0.26 -34.86
N VAL A 357 -21.27 0.62 -33.97
CA VAL A 357 -21.52 0.43 -32.55
C VAL A 357 -23.02 0.65 -32.35
N ARG A 358 -23.69 -0.10 -31.48
CA ARG A 358 -25.15 0.05 -31.24
C ARG A 358 -25.47 0.68 -29.88
N PRO A 359 -26.69 1.20 -29.69
CA PRO A 359 -27.23 1.50 -28.37
C PRO A 359 -27.06 0.35 -27.39
N GLY A 360 -26.40 0.60 -26.26
CA GLY A 360 -26.12 -0.42 -25.25
C GLY A 360 -25.08 -1.45 -25.67
N ASP A 361 -24.34 -1.18 -26.75
CA ASP A 361 -23.19 -1.99 -27.15
C ASP A 361 -22.06 -1.78 -26.14
N GLU A 362 -21.45 -2.88 -25.75
CA GLU A 362 -20.41 -2.93 -24.72
C GLU A 362 -19.15 -2.13 -25.14
N LEU A 363 -18.99 -1.90 -26.45
CA LEU A 363 -17.99 -0.99 -27.03
C LEU A 363 -18.15 0.47 -26.56
N VAL A 364 -19.37 0.92 -26.23
CA VAL A 364 -19.61 2.26 -25.69
C VAL A 364 -18.97 2.39 -24.32
N ASP A 365 -19.13 1.38 -23.45
CA ASP A 365 -18.54 1.38 -22.12
C ASP A 365 -17.01 1.41 -22.21
N VAL A 366 -16.39 0.68 -23.13
CA VAL A 366 -14.93 0.71 -23.35
C VAL A 366 -14.44 2.10 -23.74
N VAL A 367 -15.16 2.76 -24.65
CA VAL A 367 -14.82 4.13 -25.08
C VAL A 367 -14.96 5.10 -23.90
N ASP A 368 -16.01 4.98 -23.08
CA ASP A 368 -16.19 5.80 -21.88
C ASP A 368 -15.03 5.62 -20.88
N HIS A 369 -14.59 4.39 -20.63
CA HIS A 369 -13.43 4.12 -19.75
C HIS A 369 -12.12 4.68 -20.33
N LEU A 370 -11.91 4.61 -21.65
CA LEU A 370 -10.75 5.20 -22.31
C LEU A 370 -10.77 6.73 -22.26
N VAL A 371 -11.94 7.35 -22.43
CA VAL A 371 -12.12 8.80 -22.27
C VAL A 371 -11.88 9.22 -20.82
N ALA A 372 -12.37 8.45 -19.84
CA ALA A 372 -12.08 8.68 -18.43
C ALA A 372 -10.57 8.62 -18.15
N PHE A 373 -9.89 7.57 -18.61
CA PHE A 373 -8.43 7.41 -18.50
C PHE A 373 -7.66 8.58 -19.13
N LYS A 374 -8.08 9.05 -20.31
CA LYS A 374 -7.45 10.20 -20.96
C LYS A 374 -7.79 11.54 -20.32
N SER A 375 -8.94 11.64 -19.68
CA SER A 375 -9.34 12.86 -18.97
C SER A 375 -8.52 13.06 -17.69
N VAL A 376 -8.15 11.98 -17.00
CA VAL A 376 -7.31 12.06 -15.79
C VAL A 376 -5.84 12.37 -16.05
N GLU A 377 -5.33 12.23 -17.29
CA GLU A 377 -3.98 12.71 -17.67
C GLU A 377 -3.81 14.23 -17.41
N LYS A 378 -4.93 14.97 -17.41
CA LYS A 378 -4.96 16.42 -17.19
C LYS A 378 -4.99 16.81 -15.70
N LEU A 379 -5.08 15.85 -14.78
CA LEU A 379 -5.05 16.15 -13.34
C LEU A 379 -3.66 16.65 -12.93
N PRO A 380 -3.58 17.74 -12.13
CA PRO A 380 -2.30 18.33 -11.71
C PRO A 380 -1.59 17.50 -10.63
N HIS A 381 -2.30 16.66 -9.88
CA HIS A 381 -1.76 15.88 -8.77
C HIS A 381 -1.31 14.48 -9.20
N GLY A 382 -0.02 14.17 -9.01
CA GLY A 382 0.61 12.93 -9.46
C GLY A 382 -0.05 11.65 -8.91
N PRO A 383 -0.21 11.49 -7.59
CA PRO A 383 -0.80 10.28 -7.02
C PRO A 383 -2.30 10.11 -7.31
N ALA A 384 -3.10 11.17 -7.22
CA ALA A 384 -4.51 11.13 -7.60
C ALA A 384 -4.69 10.78 -9.09
N ARG A 385 -3.82 11.29 -9.96
CA ARG A 385 -3.77 10.90 -11.37
C ARG A 385 -3.42 9.42 -11.54
N VAL A 386 -2.41 8.92 -10.83
CA VAL A 386 -2.00 7.50 -10.91
C VAL A 386 -3.11 6.59 -10.38
N ALA A 387 -3.75 6.93 -9.27
CA ALA A 387 -4.88 6.18 -8.71
C ALA A 387 -6.08 6.18 -9.67
N ALA A 388 -6.45 7.34 -10.23
CA ALA A 388 -7.56 7.43 -11.18
C ALA A 388 -7.25 6.73 -12.52
N GLN A 389 -5.99 6.79 -12.99
CA GLN A 389 -5.52 6.03 -14.15
C GLN A 389 -5.56 4.52 -13.89
N ARG A 390 -5.13 4.08 -12.71
CA ARG A 390 -5.18 2.68 -12.29
C ARG A 390 -6.63 2.18 -12.25
N ALA A 391 -7.53 2.90 -11.58
CA ALA A 391 -8.95 2.54 -11.50
C ALA A 391 -9.62 2.44 -12.89
N ALA A 392 -9.31 3.38 -13.81
CA ALA A 392 -9.83 3.32 -15.18
C ALA A 392 -9.28 2.10 -15.96
N MET A 393 -8.00 1.77 -15.78
CA MET A 393 -7.37 0.60 -16.40
C MET A 393 -7.85 -0.73 -15.81
N GLU A 394 -8.10 -0.80 -14.51
CA GLU A 394 -8.66 -1.99 -13.85
C GLU A 394 -10.07 -2.30 -14.35
N ARG A 395 -10.92 -1.28 -14.55
CA ARG A 395 -12.23 -1.48 -15.17
C ARG A 395 -12.13 -1.96 -16.62
N LEU A 396 -11.18 -1.43 -17.40
CA LEU A 396 -10.90 -1.94 -18.76
C LEU A 396 -10.39 -3.39 -18.74
N ALA A 397 -9.55 -3.75 -17.76
CA ALA A 397 -9.04 -5.10 -17.59
C ALA A 397 -10.15 -6.08 -17.19
N GLN A 398 -11.00 -5.71 -16.23
CA GLN A 398 -12.17 -6.50 -15.84
C GLN A 398 -13.12 -6.73 -17.02
N TYR A 399 -13.35 -5.68 -17.83
CA TYR A 399 -14.12 -5.79 -19.05
C TYR A 399 -13.48 -6.77 -20.05
N ALA A 400 -12.17 -6.64 -20.30
CA ALA A 400 -11.45 -7.54 -21.19
C ALA A 400 -11.53 -9.01 -20.72
N ASP A 401 -11.39 -9.25 -19.41
CA ASP A 401 -11.51 -10.59 -18.83
C ASP A 401 -12.91 -11.20 -18.98
N VAL A 402 -13.97 -10.38 -18.91
CA VAL A 402 -15.34 -10.84 -19.19
C VAL A 402 -15.49 -11.23 -20.67
N GLN A 403 -14.94 -10.44 -21.59
CA GLN A 403 -15.02 -10.75 -23.02
C GLN A 403 -14.20 -11.99 -23.41
N LEU A 404 -13.00 -12.14 -22.84
CA LEU A 404 -12.17 -13.31 -23.05
C LEU A 404 -12.87 -14.59 -22.58
N ARG A 405 -13.52 -14.57 -21.41
CA ARG A 405 -14.32 -15.70 -20.92
C ARG A 405 -15.48 -16.04 -21.86
N ARG A 406 -16.16 -15.06 -22.43
CA ARG A 406 -17.23 -15.31 -23.42
C ARG A 406 -16.69 -15.89 -24.73
N LEU A 407 -15.48 -15.53 -25.14
CA LEU A 407 -14.81 -16.11 -26.30
C LEU A 407 -14.39 -17.57 -26.04
N ASP A 408 -13.94 -17.88 -24.82
CA ASP A 408 -13.66 -19.25 -24.39
C ASP A 408 -14.93 -20.11 -24.28
N GLU A 409 -16.06 -19.53 -23.88
CA GLU A 409 -17.35 -20.25 -23.82
C GLU A 409 -18.03 -20.42 -25.20
N SER A 410 -17.76 -19.52 -26.15
CA SER A 410 -18.30 -19.57 -27.52
C SER A 410 -17.44 -20.38 -28.49
N SER A 411 -16.18 -20.64 -28.13
CA SER A 411 -15.33 -21.61 -28.83
C SER A 411 -15.60 -23.01 -28.25
N ILE A 412 -16.11 -23.89 -29.12
CA ILE A 412 -16.51 -25.30 -28.87
C ILE A 412 -17.99 -25.47 -28.44
N ARG A 413 -18.90 -25.29 -29.40
CA ARG A 413 -19.97 -26.27 -29.61
C ARG A 413 -19.68 -27.03 -30.89
N THR A 414 -18.98 -28.16 -30.77
CA THR A 414 -18.97 -29.17 -31.82
C THR A 414 -20.43 -29.56 -32.10
N PRO A 415 -20.90 -29.59 -33.36
CA PRO A 415 -22.23 -30.11 -33.65
C PRO A 415 -22.34 -31.53 -33.11
N ALA A 416 -23.48 -31.88 -32.50
CA ALA A 416 -23.73 -33.24 -32.04
C ALA A 416 -23.47 -34.24 -33.19
N PRO A 417 -22.85 -35.41 -32.93
CA PRO A 417 -22.61 -36.40 -33.97
C PRO A 417 -23.95 -36.80 -34.62
N LEU A 418 -23.99 -36.77 -35.96
CA LEU A 418 -25.11 -37.34 -36.71
C LEU A 418 -25.25 -38.82 -36.33
N ALA A 419 -26.47 -39.22 -35.96
CA ALA A 419 -26.79 -40.61 -35.68
C ALA A 419 -26.45 -41.49 -36.90
N PRO A 420 -25.86 -42.69 -36.70
CA PRO A 420 -25.42 -43.53 -37.80
C PRO A 420 -26.65 -44.13 -38.50
N GLY A 421 -26.82 -43.80 -39.78
CA GLY A 421 -27.79 -44.47 -40.65
C GLY A 421 -28.64 -43.54 -41.49
N ARG A 422 -28.03 -42.89 -42.50
CA ARG A 422 -28.71 -42.63 -43.77
C ARG A 422 -27.70 -42.36 -44.88
N GLU A 423 -27.77 -43.22 -45.89
CA GLU A 423 -26.98 -43.25 -47.13
C GLU A 423 -26.93 -41.90 -47.86
N LEU A 424 -25.73 -41.57 -48.36
CA LEU A 424 -25.50 -40.51 -49.34
C LEU A 424 -25.67 -41.08 -50.76
N ALA A 425 -26.66 -40.58 -51.49
CA ALA A 425 -26.77 -40.79 -52.92
C ALA A 425 -25.73 -39.91 -53.64
N ALA A 426 -24.92 -40.55 -54.49
CA ALA A 426 -23.91 -39.91 -55.33
C ALA A 426 -24.56 -39.11 -56.47
N VAL A 427 -24.01 -37.91 -56.75
CA VAL A 427 -24.07 -37.30 -58.08
C VAL A 427 -22.70 -36.70 -58.41
N THR A 428 -22.07 -37.32 -59.40
CA THR A 428 -20.86 -36.88 -60.12
C THR A 428 -21.24 -36.09 -61.38
N VAL A 429 -20.59 -34.94 -61.64
CA VAL A 429 -20.31 -34.36 -62.98
C VAL A 429 -19.09 -33.43 -62.79
N ALA A 430 -17.87 -33.80 -63.19
CA ALA A 430 -17.21 -33.77 -64.51
C ALA A 430 -16.62 -32.41 -64.94
N GLU A 431 -15.41 -32.55 -65.48
CA GLU A 431 -14.35 -31.61 -65.88
C GLU A 431 -14.74 -30.46 -66.83
N SER A 432 -13.95 -29.36 -66.81
CA SER A 432 -13.38 -28.78 -68.03
C SER A 432 -12.14 -27.90 -67.74
N ALA A 433 -11.19 -27.92 -68.68
CA ALA A 433 -9.80 -27.47 -68.56
C ALA A 433 -9.47 -26.16 -69.31
N GLY A 434 -8.28 -25.60 -69.03
CA GLY A 434 -7.52 -24.66 -69.88
C GLY A 434 -7.52 -23.22 -69.37
N ARG A 435 -6.44 -22.41 -69.39
CA ARG A 435 -5.21 -22.42 -70.19
C ARG A 435 -4.18 -21.43 -69.56
N ARG A 436 -2.89 -21.70 -69.79
CA ARG A 436 -1.67 -20.93 -69.38
C ARG A 436 -1.63 -19.49 -69.95
N VAL A 437 -0.79 -18.60 -69.38
CA VAL A 437 0.47 -18.06 -69.99
C VAL A 437 1.26 -17.19 -68.97
N ASN A 438 2.59 -17.34 -69.03
CA ASN A 438 3.70 -16.72 -68.29
C ASN A 438 3.86 -15.19 -68.42
N GLY A 439 4.61 -14.60 -67.48
CA GLY A 439 5.33 -13.35 -67.69
C GLY A 439 6.22 -12.93 -66.51
N GLU A 440 7.45 -13.45 -66.44
CA GLU A 440 8.54 -12.94 -65.58
C GLU A 440 9.23 -11.71 -66.21
N ARG A 441 9.65 -10.76 -65.35
CA ARG A 441 10.89 -9.95 -65.43
C ARG A 441 10.99 -9.17 -64.11
N ARG A 442 11.82 -9.55 -63.13
CA ARG A 442 13.29 -9.45 -63.01
C ARG A 442 13.79 -8.00 -63.13
N VAL A 443 14.44 -7.50 -62.08
CA VAL A 443 15.85 -7.01 -62.04
C VAL A 443 16.07 -5.92 -60.97
N ASN A 444 16.97 -6.27 -60.04
CA ASN A 444 17.96 -5.50 -59.28
C ASN A 444 17.56 -4.44 -58.25
N GLY A 445 17.81 -4.81 -56.99
CA GLY A 445 18.49 -3.92 -56.05
C GLY A 445 19.99 -4.24 -56.03
N GLU A 446 20.81 -3.21 -55.83
CA GLU A 446 22.18 -3.35 -55.36
C GLU A 446 22.60 -2.11 -54.57
N THR A 447 23.05 -2.37 -53.33
CA THR A 447 24.23 -1.77 -52.68
C THR A 447 24.14 -0.28 -52.29
N SER A 448 24.78 0.24 -51.23
CA SER A 448 25.96 -0.14 -50.43
C SER A 448 25.98 0.90 -49.28
N LEU A 449 26.13 0.54 -48.00
CA LEU A 449 27.39 0.44 -47.22
C LEU A 449 27.68 1.62 -46.29
N ALA A 450 28.11 1.24 -45.07
CA ALA A 450 28.99 1.92 -44.11
C ALA A 450 28.49 3.23 -43.46
N GLY A 451 28.69 3.51 -42.18
CA GLY A 451 29.56 2.93 -41.16
C GLY A 451 30.20 4.05 -40.33
N ARG A 452 30.40 3.78 -39.03
CA ARG A 452 31.33 4.42 -38.07
C ARG A 452 30.96 5.71 -37.29
N THR A 453 30.69 5.47 -36.00
CA THR A 453 31.42 5.91 -34.78
C THR A 453 31.70 7.39 -34.44
N SER A 454 31.35 7.67 -33.16
CA SER A 454 32.10 8.42 -32.12
C SER A 454 32.02 9.95 -32.05
N GLY A 455 31.89 10.46 -30.82
CA GLY A 455 32.36 11.82 -30.46
C GLY A 455 31.49 12.60 -29.49
N ARG A 456 31.76 12.47 -28.18
CA ARG A 456 31.47 13.49 -27.14
C ARG A 456 32.28 14.77 -27.45
N PRO A 457 31.88 15.98 -26.96
CA PRO A 457 32.36 16.39 -25.63
C PRO A 457 31.46 17.34 -24.82
N HIS A 458 31.84 17.44 -23.55
CA HIS A 458 31.46 18.39 -22.50
C HIS A 458 31.46 19.88 -22.90
N ARG A 459 30.55 20.65 -22.27
CA ARG A 459 30.82 22.02 -21.81
C ARG A 459 30.18 22.24 -20.43
N GLY A 460 31.02 22.52 -19.43
CA GLY A 460 30.62 23.10 -18.15
C GLY A 460 30.74 24.62 -18.20
N ALA A 461 29.85 25.31 -17.50
CA ALA A 461 29.95 26.74 -17.22
C ALA A 461 29.78 26.96 -15.71
N ARG A 462 30.77 27.63 -15.13
CA ARG A 462 30.82 28.16 -13.77
C ARG A 462 29.93 29.40 -13.66
N THR A 463 29.26 29.57 -12.54
CA THR A 463 29.03 30.89 -11.93
C THR A 463 29.19 30.79 -10.41
N LYS A 464 30.02 31.69 -9.89
CA LYS A 464 30.22 31.99 -8.48
C LYS A 464 29.18 33.04 -8.06
N THR A 465 28.64 32.93 -6.86
CA THR A 465 28.11 34.08 -6.12
C THR A 465 28.27 33.84 -4.62
N ASN A 466 29.16 34.62 -4.00
CA ASN A 466 29.16 34.91 -2.58
C ASN A 466 28.24 36.10 -2.35
N VAL A 467 27.34 36.07 -1.37
CA VAL A 467 27.00 37.23 -0.51
C VAL A 467 26.53 36.71 0.86
N LYS A 468 27.19 37.24 1.90
CA LYS A 468 26.86 37.44 3.32
C LYS A 468 25.80 36.58 4.01
#